data_AF-A0A1N7KGU0-F1
#
_entry.id   AF-A0A1N7KGU0-F1
#
_cell.length_a   1.000
_cell.length_b   1.000
_cell.length_c   1.000
_cell.angle_alpha   90.00
_cell.angle_beta   90.00
_cell.angle_gamma   90.00
#
_symmetry.space_group_name_H-M   'P 1'
#
loop_
_entity.id
_entity.type
_entity.pdbx_description
1 polymer ?
#
loop_
_entity_poly.entity_id
_entity_poly.type
_entity_poly.pdbx_seq_one_letter_code
_entity_poly.pdbx_strand_id
1 'polypeptide(L)'
;MFVFQIREYFLQKGMKPSVYTLMKMGIAQKSAYNYLSGKAMSIRPDHLYKMCTFLNCTPKELLRLDLPEDDASLENHPLKEWAKKPRAFPLQEFQDLTPAQLEAAQAAIRRIIEGN
;
A
#
# COMPACT_ATOMS: atom_id res chain seq x y z
N MET A 1 13.85 5.09 -6.98
CA MET A 1 12.78 5.87 -7.66
C MET A 1 11.50 5.84 -6.83
N PHE A 2 10.68 6.89 -6.83
CA PHE A 2 9.36 6.83 -6.18
C PHE A 2 8.40 5.94 -6.98
N VAL A 3 7.72 5.04 -6.29
CA VAL A 3 6.71 4.13 -6.86
C VAL A 3 5.39 4.35 -6.14
N PHE A 4 4.33 4.48 -6.94
CA PHE A 4 2.97 4.66 -6.46
C PHE A 4 2.24 3.31 -6.34
N GLN A 5 1.70 3.01 -5.16
CA GLN A 5 1.24 1.67 -4.76
C GLN A 5 -0.19 1.67 -4.21
N ILE A 6 -1.11 2.36 -4.90
CA ILE A 6 -2.52 2.49 -4.44
C ILE A 6 -3.27 1.15 -4.42
N ARG A 7 -2.91 0.22 -5.30
CA ARG A 7 -3.55 -1.10 -5.36
C ARG A 7 -3.24 -1.89 -4.11
N GLU A 8 -1.97 -1.92 -3.71
CA GLU A 8 -1.48 -2.57 -2.50
C GLU A 8 -2.08 -1.92 -1.27
N TYR A 9 -2.15 -0.58 -1.25
CA TYR A 9 -2.78 0.14 -0.15
C TYR A 9 -4.26 -0.25 0.04
N PHE A 10 -5.03 -0.36 -1.05
CA PHE A 10 -6.41 -0.82 -0.97
C PHE A 10 -6.53 -2.22 -0.38
N LEU A 11 -5.70 -3.16 -0.83
CA LEU A 11 -5.69 -4.53 -0.32
C LEU A 11 -5.34 -4.58 1.17
N GLN A 12 -4.35 -3.81 1.62
CA GLN A 12 -3.96 -3.73 3.04
C GLN A 12 -5.08 -3.19 3.94
N LYS A 13 -5.98 -2.37 3.39
CA LYS A 13 -7.17 -1.85 4.10
C LYS A 13 -8.42 -2.73 3.91
N GLY A 14 -8.29 -3.90 3.31
CA GLY A 14 -9.43 -4.80 3.03
C GLY A 14 -10.39 -4.24 1.97
N MET A 15 -9.94 -3.29 1.16
CA MET A 15 -10.75 -2.69 0.10
C MET A 15 -10.43 -3.34 -1.25
N LYS A 16 -11.47 -3.65 -2.02
CA LYS A 16 -11.30 -4.12 -3.40
C LYS A 16 -10.79 -2.98 -4.29
N PRO A 17 -9.63 -3.14 -4.97
CA PRO A 17 -9.16 -2.12 -5.91
C PRO A 17 -10.14 -1.96 -7.07
N SER A 18 -10.67 -0.74 -7.27
CA SER A 18 -11.61 -0.47 -8.35
C SER A 18 -11.46 0.94 -8.90
N VAL A 19 -11.61 1.07 -10.22
CA VAL A 19 -11.57 2.38 -10.92
C VAL A 19 -12.64 3.30 -10.34
N TYR A 20 -13.82 2.74 -10.06
CA TYR A 20 -14.94 3.46 -9.47
C TYR A 20 -14.64 4.05 -8.08
N THR A 21 -13.86 3.34 -7.25
CA THR A 21 -13.43 3.83 -5.94
C THR A 21 -12.60 5.11 -6.07
N LEU A 22 -11.68 5.16 -7.04
CA LEU A 22 -10.89 6.37 -7.31
C LEU A 22 -11.73 7.48 -7.94
N MET A 23 -12.71 7.13 -8.80
CA MET A 23 -13.64 8.12 -9.36
C MET A 23 -14.48 8.81 -8.28
N LYS A 24 -14.90 8.09 -7.23
CA LYS A 24 -15.58 8.67 -6.06
C LYS A 24 -14.75 9.72 -5.33
N MET A 25 -13.42 9.68 -5.46
CA MET A 25 -12.50 10.68 -4.91
C MET A 25 -12.31 11.89 -5.84
N GLY A 26 -13.05 11.97 -6.96
CA GLY A 26 -12.93 13.05 -7.93
C GLY A 26 -11.72 12.91 -8.87
N ILE A 27 -11.32 11.67 -9.17
CA ILE A 27 -10.27 11.34 -10.14
C ILE A 27 -10.91 10.88 -11.45
N ALA A 28 -10.51 11.47 -12.57
CA ALA A 28 -11.04 11.09 -13.88
C ALA A 28 -10.76 9.61 -14.21
N GLN A 29 -11.70 8.95 -14.88
CA GLN A 29 -11.66 7.51 -15.17
C GLN A 29 -10.35 7.04 -15.80
N LYS A 30 -9.82 7.78 -16.79
CA LYS A 30 -8.55 7.45 -17.46
C LYS A 30 -7.37 7.44 -16.47
N SER A 31 -7.30 8.46 -15.60
CA SER A 31 -6.27 8.54 -14.56
C SER A 31 -6.43 7.42 -13.53
N ALA A 32 -7.66 7.16 -13.08
CA ALA A 32 -7.96 6.08 -12.15
C ALA A 32 -7.56 4.70 -12.71
N TYR A 33 -7.84 4.44 -13.98
CA TYR A 33 -7.41 3.22 -14.67
C TYR A 33 -5.88 3.11 -14.73
N ASN A 34 -5.19 4.18 -15.13
CA ASN A 34 -3.73 4.19 -15.21
C ASN A 34 -3.07 3.95 -13.85
N TYR A 35 -3.64 4.52 -12.78
CA TYR A 35 -3.19 4.33 -11.41
C TYR A 35 -3.32 2.87 -10.94
N LEU A 36 -4.45 2.22 -11.18
CA LEU A 36 -4.67 0.83 -10.73
C LEU A 36 -3.97 -0.22 -11.58
N SER A 37 -3.69 0.10 -12.83
CA SER A 37 -2.96 -0.78 -13.75
C SER A 37 -1.43 -0.64 -13.67
N GLY A 38 -0.93 0.28 -12.84
CA GLY A 38 0.51 0.56 -12.74
C GLY A 38 1.10 1.26 -13.97
N LYS A 39 0.26 1.71 -14.92
CA LYS A 39 0.70 2.39 -16.15
C LYS A 39 0.97 3.89 -15.96
N ALA A 40 0.64 4.44 -14.79
CA ALA A 40 0.87 5.85 -14.50
C ALA A 40 2.36 6.12 -14.25
N MET A 41 3.00 6.89 -15.13
CA MET A 41 4.39 7.33 -14.99
C MET A 41 4.58 8.41 -13.91
N SER A 42 3.50 9.09 -13.54
CA SER A 42 3.51 10.15 -12.53
C SER A 42 2.17 10.23 -11.82
N ILE A 43 2.19 10.65 -10.56
CA ILE A 43 0.99 11.04 -9.82
C ILE A 43 0.90 12.56 -9.74
N ARG A 44 -0.30 13.09 -9.99
CA ARG A 44 -0.55 14.52 -9.79
C ARG A 44 -0.69 14.81 -8.30
N PRO A 45 -0.08 15.88 -7.76
CA PRO A 45 -0.22 16.24 -6.35
C PRO A 45 -1.67 16.42 -5.89
N ASP A 46 -2.55 16.97 -6.74
CA ASP A 46 -3.97 17.13 -6.40
C ASP A 46 -4.70 15.78 -6.25
N HIS A 47 -4.33 14.79 -7.05
CA HIS A 47 -4.86 13.43 -6.90
C HIS A 47 -4.34 12.76 -5.64
N LEU A 48 -3.04 12.94 -5.33
CA LEU A 48 -2.44 12.41 -4.11
C LEU A 48 -3.14 12.99 -2.86
N TYR A 49 -3.37 14.31 -2.85
CA TYR A 49 -4.12 14.98 -1.79
C TYR A 49 -5.53 14.43 -1.62
N LYS A 50 -6.29 14.29 -2.72
CA LYS A 50 -7.65 13.72 -2.71
C LYS A 50 -7.67 12.31 -2.14
N MET A 51 -6.75 11.46 -2.58
CA MET A 51 -6.64 10.08 -2.10
C MET A 51 -6.30 10.04 -0.61
N CYS A 52 -5.28 10.79 -0.17
CA CYS A 52 -4.86 10.85 1.22
C CYS A 52 -5.98 11.34 2.15
N THR A 53 -6.71 12.37 1.73
CA THR A 53 -7.84 12.92 2.49
C THR A 53 -8.97 11.90 2.62
N PHE A 54 -9.33 11.25 1.52
CA PHE A 54 -10.43 10.28 1.51
C PHE A 54 -10.07 8.99 2.27
N LEU A 55 -8.82 8.54 2.17
CA LEU A 55 -8.34 7.27 2.72
C LEU A 55 -7.74 7.39 4.12
N ASN A 56 -7.76 8.61 4.68
CA ASN A 56 -7.14 8.95 5.95
C ASN A 56 -5.70 8.43 6.05
N CYS A 57 -4.88 8.80 5.07
CA CYS A 57 -3.47 8.39 5.00
C CYS A 57 -2.55 9.54 4.59
N THR A 58 -1.26 9.27 4.66
CA THR A 58 -0.19 10.17 4.26
C THR A 58 0.36 9.81 2.87
N PRO A 59 1.02 10.76 2.16
CA PRO A 59 1.73 10.47 0.91
C PRO A 59 2.71 9.28 1.01
N LYS A 60 3.40 9.15 2.15
CA LYS A 60 4.35 8.06 2.45
C LYS A 60 3.70 6.67 2.46
N GLU A 61 2.39 6.58 2.70
CA GLU A 61 1.67 5.31 2.64
C GLU A 61 1.30 4.92 1.20
N LEU A 62 1.12 5.91 0.32
CA LEU A 62 0.80 5.68 -1.10
C LEU A 62 2.03 5.66 -2.01
N LEU A 63 3.15 6.18 -1.54
CA LEU A 63 4.43 6.27 -2.26
C LEU A 63 5.50 5.53 -1.49
N ARG A 64 6.28 4.71 -2.19
CA ARG A 64 7.52 4.12 -1.66
C ARG A 64 8.73 4.50 -2.49
N LEU A 65 9.92 4.31 -1.93
CA LEU A 65 11.15 4.29 -2.72
C LEU A 65 11.49 2.86 -3.11
N ASP A 66 11.65 2.67 -4.40
CA ASP A 66 12.23 1.47 -4.98
C ASP A 66 13.73 1.72 -5.15
N LEU A 67 14.53 0.96 -4.42
CA LEU A 67 15.99 1.03 -4.42
C LEU A 67 16.55 -0.30 -4.94
N PRO A 68 17.68 -0.29 -5.66
CA PRO A 68 18.42 -1.51 -5.94
C PRO A 68 18.73 -2.30 -4.67
N GLU A 69 18.88 -3.63 -4.81
CA GLU A 69 19.42 -4.44 -3.72
C GLU A 69 20.82 -3.93 -3.37
N ASP A 70 21.09 -3.78 -2.07
CA ASP A 70 22.35 -3.27 -1.48
C ASP A 70 22.64 -1.76 -1.66
N ASP A 71 21.64 -0.94 -1.99
CA ASP A 71 21.78 0.52 -2.01
C ASP A 71 21.88 1.11 -0.58
N ALA A 72 23.09 1.48 -0.17
CA ALA A 72 23.38 2.13 1.12
C ALA A 72 23.20 3.67 1.11
N SER A 73 22.79 4.29 0.01
CA SER A 73 22.72 5.75 -0.14
C SER A 73 21.81 6.45 0.87
N LEU A 74 20.87 5.72 1.49
CA LEU A 74 19.92 6.28 2.45
C LEU A 74 20.26 5.98 3.91
N GLU A 75 21.44 5.45 4.25
CA GLU A 75 21.74 4.95 5.60
C GLU A 75 21.45 5.98 6.72
N ASN A 76 21.67 7.26 6.46
CA ASN A 76 21.40 8.39 7.36
C ASN A 76 20.39 9.42 6.79
N HIS A 77 19.55 9.03 5.84
CA HIS A 77 18.62 9.94 5.16
C HIS A 77 17.17 9.76 5.65
N PRO A 78 16.37 10.82 5.84
CA PRO A 78 14.96 10.70 6.25
C PRO A 78 14.09 9.84 5.32
N LEU A 79 14.49 9.75 4.05
CA LEU A 79 13.81 8.90 3.07
C LEU A 79 14.06 7.40 3.27
N LYS A 80 14.98 6.99 4.14
CA LYS A 80 15.19 5.58 4.48
C LYS A 80 13.89 4.89 4.89
N GLU A 81 13.02 5.59 5.59
CA GLU A 81 11.72 5.07 6.03
C GLU A 81 10.70 4.89 4.91
N TRP A 82 10.96 5.44 3.72
CA TRP A 82 10.13 5.30 2.52
C TRP A 82 10.57 4.11 1.66
N ALA A 83 11.78 3.59 1.85
CA ALA A 83 12.34 2.43 1.14
C ALA A 83 11.76 1.08 1.63
N LYS A 84 10.49 1.07 2.05
CA LYS A 84 9.82 -0.14 2.51
C LYS A 84 9.68 -1.10 1.34
N LYS A 85 10.24 -2.31 1.48
CA LYS A 85 9.94 -3.40 0.55
C LYS A 85 8.42 -3.61 0.50
N PRO A 86 7.82 -3.86 -0.67
CA PRO A 86 6.44 -4.30 -0.75
C PRO A 86 6.26 -5.51 0.16
N ARG A 87 5.67 -5.32 1.34
CA ARG A 87 5.05 -6.44 2.05
C ARG A 87 3.77 -6.71 1.30
N ALA A 88 3.77 -7.78 0.51
CA ALA A 88 2.51 -8.42 0.17
C ALA A 88 1.78 -8.62 1.50
N PHE A 89 0.62 -7.98 1.66
CA PHE A 89 -0.27 -8.43 2.72
C PHE A 89 -0.54 -9.90 2.38
N PRO A 90 -0.36 -10.86 3.30
CA PRO A 90 -0.48 -12.28 2.97
C PRO A 90 -1.95 -12.69 2.74
N LEU A 91 -2.75 -11.87 2.07
CA LEU A 91 -4.18 -12.06 1.90
C LEU A 91 -4.46 -13.40 1.22
N GLN A 92 -3.61 -13.82 0.29
CA GLN A 92 -3.74 -15.12 -0.37
C GLN A 92 -3.41 -16.25 0.60
N GLU A 93 -2.29 -16.14 1.30
CA GLU A 93 -1.86 -17.13 2.29
C GLU A 93 -2.86 -17.27 3.44
N PHE A 94 -3.53 -16.18 3.84
CA PHE A 94 -4.61 -16.18 4.82
C PHE A 94 -5.94 -16.69 4.27
N GLN A 95 -6.21 -16.56 2.97
CA GLN A 95 -7.43 -17.08 2.34
C GLN A 95 -7.45 -18.61 2.29
N ASP A 96 -6.28 -19.23 2.19
CA ASP A 96 -6.14 -20.69 2.10
C ASP A 96 -6.16 -21.38 3.49
N LEU A 97 -6.14 -20.62 4.58
CA LEU A 97 -6.18 -21.18 5.94
C LEU A 97 -7.57 -21.71 6.28
N THR A 98 -7.60 -22.85 6.98
CA THR A 98 -8.81 -23.33 7.65
C THR A 98 -9.21 -22.38 8.79
N PRO A 99 -10.47 -22.41 9.26
CA PRO A 99 -10.90 -21.57 10.38
C PRO A 99 -10.02 -21.70 11.63
N ALA A 100 -9.63 -22.93 12.00
CA ALA A 100 -8.75 -23.18 13.15
C ALA A 100 -7.34 -22.59 12.97
N GLN A 101 -6.78 -22.67 11.75
CA GLN A 101 -5.48 -22.07 11.44
C GLN A 101 -5.54 -20.55 11.45
N LEU A 102 -6.65 -19.97 10.99
CA LEU A 102 -6.86 -18.53 11.01
C LEU A 102 -6.96 -18.01 12.45
N GLU A 103 -7.69 -18.70 13.33
CA GLU A 103 -7.75 -18.37 14.76
C GLU A 103 -6.37 -18.44 15.42
N ALA A 104 -5.59 -19.49 15.14
CA ALA A 104 -4.24 -19.63 15.64
C ALA A 104 -3.33 -18.49 15.14
N ALA A 105 -3.43 -18.12 13.86
CA ALA A 105 -2.69 -17.00 13.28
C ALA A 105 -3.08 -15.66 13.94
N GLN A 106 -4.37 -15.42 14.17
CA GLN A 106 -4.83 -14.21 14.87
C GLN A 106 -4.31 -14.13 16.30
N ALA A 107 -4.33 -15.25 17.04
CA ALA A 107 -3.80 -15.31 18.39
C ALA A 107 -2.29 -15.05 18.42
N ALA A 108 -1.53 -15.62 17.47
CA ALA A 108 -0.11 -15.38 17.34
C ALA A 108 0.21 -13.90 17.02
N ILE A 109 -0.52 -13.31 16.07
CA ILE A 109 -0.36 -11.89 15.71
C ILE A 109 -0.60 -10.98 16.92
N ARG A 110 -1.63 -11.24 17.73
CA ARG A 110 -1.91 -10.46 18.94
C ARG A 110 -0.76 -10.50 19.94
N ARG A 111 -0.22 -11.70 20.22
CA ARG A 111 0.92 -11.86 21.14
C ARG A 111 2.14 -11.05 20.70
N ILE A 112 2.47 -11.10 19.41
CA ILE A 112 3.60 -10.35 18.82
C ILE A 112 3.38 -8.84 18.96
N ILE A 113 2.16 -8.35 18.73
CA ILE A 113 1.84 -6.91 18.86
C ILE A 113 1.91 -6.44 20.32
N GLU A 114 1.46 -7.29 21.25
CA GLU A 114 1.45 -7.01 22.69
C GLU A 114 2.83 -7.21 23.36
N GLY A 115 3.80 -7.79 22.65
CA GLY A 115 5.16 -8.00 23.15
C GLY A 115 5.36 -9.24 24.03
N ASN A 116 4.47 -10.24 23.93
CA ASN A 116 4.54 -11.52 24.64
C ASN A 116 5.09 -12.66 23.76
#